data_AF-A0A0T6LLU5-F1
#
_entry.id   AF-A0A0T6LLU5-F1
#
_cell.length_a   1.000
_cell.length_b   1.000
_cell.length_c   1.000
_cell.angle_alpha   90.00
_cell.angle_beta   90.00
_cell.angle_gamma   90.00
#
_symmetry.space_group_name_H-M   'P 1'
#
loop_
_entity.id
_entity.type
_entity.pdbx_description
1 polymer ?
#
loop_
_entity_poly.entity_id
_entity_poly.type
_entity_poly.pdbx_seq_one_letter_code
_entity_poly.pdbx_strand_id
1 'polypeptide(L)' 'MDDEKRISPRLPTDLHARLVGAAGTDRRSPNSGILHLLEVALGPTGGDDPSP' A
#
# COMPACT_ATOMS: atom_id res chain seq x y z
N MET A 1 -4.05 -0.43 -20.53
CA MET A 1 -3.80 0.58 -19.48
C MET A 1 -4.72 0.19 -18.35
N ASP A 2 -4.15 -0.34 -17.28
CA ASP A 2 -4.90 -0.74 -16.10
C ASP A 2 -5.70 0.46 -15.59
N ASP A 3 -6.97 0.25 -15.21
CA ASP A 3 -7.88 1.28 -14.75
C ASP A 3 -7.41 1.87 -13.41
N GLU A 4 -6.38 2.72 -13.44
CA GLU A 4 -5.87 3.41 -12.26
C GLU A 4 -6.88 4.47 -11.80
N LYS A 5 -7.28 4.39 -10.52
CA LYS A 5 -8.16 5.38 -9.89
C LYS A 5 -7.40 6.20 -8.86
N ARG A 6 -7.27 7.50 -9.11
CA ARG A 6 -6.65 8.44 -8.15
C ARG A 6 -7.54 8.61 -6.92
N ILE A 7 -6.95 8.40 -5.75
CA ILE A 7 -7.57 8.69 -4.45
C ILE A 7 -6.75 9.74 -3.69
N SER A 8 -7.39 10.51 -2.80
CA SER A 8 -6.73 11.51 -1.96
C SER A 8 -7.20 11.37 -0.51
N PRO A 9 -6.63 10.42 0.24
CA PRO A 9 -7.02 10.16 1.62
C PRO A 9 -6.55 11.29 2.55
N ARG A 10 -7.33 11.58 3.59
CA ARG A 10 -6.88 12.42 4.70
C ARG A 10 -6.26 11.53 5.76
N LEU A 11 -4.97 11.72 6.01
CA LEU A 11 -4.22 10.95 7.00
C LEU A 11 -3.94 11.83 8.23
N PRO A 12 -3.98 11.27 9.44
CA PRO A 12 -3.36 11.89 10.61
C PRO A 12 -1.89 12.24 10.32
N THR A 13 -1.42 13.38 10.81
CA THR A 13 -0.07 13.91 10.49
C THR A 13 1.04 12.98 10.97
N ASP A 14 0.85 12.36 12.13
CA ASP A 14 1.76 11.36 12.71
C ASP A 14 1.84 10.10 11.83
N LEU A 15 0.70 9.63 11.31
CA LEU A 15 0.66 8.51 10.37
C LEU A 15 1.40 8.85 9.07
N HIS A 16 1.16 10.04 8.51
CA HIS A 16 1.88 10.49 7.32
C HIS A 16 3.40 10.54 7.55
N ALA A 17 3.86 11.09 8.68
CA ALA A 17 5.28 11.16 9.01
C ALA A 17 5.92 9.76 9.11
N ARG A 18 5.22 8.81 9.74
CA ARG A 18 5.67 7.41 9.82
C ARG A 18 5.77 6.76 8.44
N LEU A 19 4.78 6.98 7.57
CA LEU A 19 4.79 6.44 6.20
C LEU A 19 5.95 6.99 5.37
N VAL A 20 6.23 8.29 5.46
CA VAL A 20 7.38 8.92 4.79
C VAL A 20 8.70 8.38 5.32
N GLY A 21 8.85 8.21 6.64
CA GLY A 21 10.06 7.65 7.25
C GLY A 21 10.32 6.20 6.85
N ALA A 22 9.29 5.36 6.85
CA ALA A 22 9.39 3.97 6.40
C ALA A 22 9.77 3.88 4.91
N ALA A 23 9.10 4.65 4.05
CA ALA A 23 9.42 4.69 2.62
C ALA A 23 10.85 5.16 2.34
N GLY A 24 11.35 6.15 3.11
CA GLY A 24 12.73 6.61 3.01
C GLY A 24 13.75 5.52 3.37
N THR A 25 13.47 4.72 4.40
CA THR A 25 14.31 3.58 4.80
C THR A 25 14.36 2.51 3.70
N ASP A 26 13.22 2.24 3.07
CA ASP A 26 13.10 1.24 2.01
C ASP A 26 13.51 1.74 0.62
N ARG A 27 13.98 3.00 0.51
CA ARG A 27 14.30 3.70 -0.74
C ARG A 27 13.14 3.68 -1.76
N ARG A 28 11.90 3.74 -1.27
CA ARG A 28 10.67 3.79 -2.07
C ARG A 28 10.04 5.17 -2.02
N SER A 29 9.18 5.47 -3.00
CA SER A 29 8.28 6.61 -2.86
C SER A 29 7.24 6.33 -1.76
N PRO A 30 6.76 7.36 -1.04
CA PRO A 30 5.69 7.19 -0.06
C PRO A 30 4.45 6.50 -0.63
N ASN A 31 4.10 6.80 -1.89
CA ASN A 31 2.99 6.16 -2.58
C ASN A 31 3.22 4.65 -2.78
N SER A 32 4.40 4.24 -3.25
CA SER A 32 4.75 2.83 -3.40
C SER A 32 4.80 2.10 -2.06
N GLY A 33 5.28 2.77 -1.00
CA GLY A 33 5.24 2.23 0.36
C GLY A 33 3.80 2.00 0.86
N ILE A 34 2.90 2.96 0.64
CA ILE A 34 1.48 2.82 1.00
C ILE A 34 0.83 1.67 0.23
N LEU A 35 1.06 1.59 -1.09
CA LEU A 35 0.52 0.50 -1.91
C LEU A 35 1.00 -0.87 -1.42
N HIS A 36 2.30 -1.01 -1.14
CA HIS A 36 2.86 -2.25 -0.62
C HIS A 36 2.23 -2.66 0.72
N LEU A 37 2.02 -1.71 1.64
CA LEU A 37 1.36 -1.99 2.92
C LEU A 37 -0.10 -2.42 2.73
N LEU A 38 -0.81 -1.82 1.76
CA LEU A 38 -2.18 -2.21 1.42
C LEU A 38 -2.24 -3.61 0.82
N GLU A 39 -1.35 -3.95 -0.11
CA GLU A 39 -1.24 -5.29 -0.69
C GLU A 39 -0.98 -6.36 0.38
N VAL A 40 -0.04 -6.09 1.29
CA VAL A 40 0.26 -7.00 2.41
C VAL A 40 -0.94 -7.14 3.35
N ALA A 41 -1.63 -6.04 3.67
CA ALA A 41 -2.76 -6.06 4.60
C ALA A 41 -4.03 -6.70 4.00
N LEU A 42 -4.27 -6.50 2.70
CA LEU A 42 -5.39 -7.12 1.99
C LEU A 42 -5.13 -8.60 1.69
N GLY A 43 -3.86 -9.00 1.64
CA GLY A 43 -3.46 -10.36 1.27
C GLY A 43 -3.65 -10.63 -0.23
N PRO A 44 -3.37 -11.86 -0.68
CA PRO A 44 -3.54 -12.23 -2.08
C PRO A 44 -5.00 -12.08 -2.53
N THR A 45 -5.22 -11.36 -3.63
CA THR A 45 -6.52 -11.23 -4.29
C THR A 45 -6.88 -12.54 -4.96
N GLY A 46 -7.51 -13.43 -4.21
CA GLY A 46 -7.81 -14.78 -4.64
C GLY A 46 -7.00 -15.76 -3.82
N GLY A 47 -7.66 -16.37 -2.84
CA GLY A 47 -7.26 -17.72 -2.47
C GLY A 47 -7.31 -18.53 -3.75
N ASP A 48 -6.16 -19.02 -4.19
CA ASP A 48 -6.15 -20.37 -4.73
C ASP A 48 -6.81 -21.22 -3.65
N ASP A 49 -8.10 -21.46 -3.79
CA ASP A 49 -8.78 -22.57 -3.15
C ASP A 49 -8.29 -23.77 -3.97
N PRO A 50 -7.30 -24.55 -3.49
CA PRO A 50 -6.97 -25.80 -4.16
C PRO A 50 -8.17 -26.71 -3.95
N SER A 51 -9.17 -26.57 -4.82
CA SER A 51 -10.27 -27.52 -4.90
C SER A 51 -9.64 -28.91 -5.11
N PRO A 52 -9.99 -29.91 -4.29
CA PRO A 52 -9.37 -31.24 -4.29
C PRO A 52 -9.58 -32.00 -5.61
#